data_AF-A0A2A9F230-F1
#
_entry.id   AF-A0A2A9F230-F1
#
_cell.length_a   1.000
_cell.length_b   1.000
_cell.length_c   1.000
_cell.angle_alpha   90.00
_cell.angle_beta   90.00
_cell.angle_gamma   90.00
#
_symmetry.space_group_name_H-M   'P 1'
#
loop_
_entity.id
_entity.type
_entity.pdbx_description
1 polymer ?
#
loop_
_entity_poly.entity_id
_entity_poly.type
_entity_poly.pdbx_seq_one_letter_code
_entity_poly.pdbx_strand_id
1 'polypeptide(L)'
;MRRNLGQRLAAGLAVAALAAAAAVGTVAPAGAAADNLPGVPAPGSSDATWQEWAQQERAEAEATDWAADARTRGCTLVEATVVDEVDPAYNAAMGAPADLVTHRVDMVEDCPETPAGTLAGTLDGGLTRSDRVATTAIGSGTQCATTHGPGTICVYSSSGRIYGSWRYSGDGSVSGFLRIYRIPTSSDDCYRGDTWLTGPSVTWSSGMTRSISKTRTTYSGYSAHIWKKVTIGHTDWGRACAKL
;
A
#
# COMPACT_ATOMS: atom_id res chain seq x y z
N MET A 1 53.44 35.01 65.68
CA MET A 1 54.61 34.33 65.08
C MET A 1 54.36 34.14 63.59
N ARG A 2 55.30 34.62 62.75
CA ARG A 2 55.74 34.13 61.42
C ARG A 2 54.67 33.88 60.32
N ARG A 3 54.65 34.72 59.26
CA ARG A 3 55.16 34.48 57.86
C ARG A 3 54.31 33.45 57.07
N ASN A 4 53.99 33.55 55.78
CA ASN A 4 54.32 34.45 54.67
C ASN A 4 53.38 34.11 53.48
N LEU A 5 53.37 35.03 52.50
CA LEU A 5 52.81 34.91 51.14
C LEU A 5 53.15 33.61 50.38
N GLY A 6 52.27 33.25 49.43
CA GLY A 6 52.59 32.43 48.25
C GLY A 6 51.32 32.24 47.39
N GLN A 7 51.06 33.12 46.43
CA GLN A 7 51.35 32.99 45.00
C GLN A 7 50.22 32.35 44.16
N ARG A 8 49.81 33.17 43.18
CA ARG A 8 48.86 32.99 42.08
C ARG A 8 49.12 31.73 41.25
N LEU A 9 48.06 31.16 40.67
CA LEU A 9 48.07 30.61 39.31
C LEU A 9 46.65 30.67 38.72
N ALA A 10 46.55 31.30 37.57
CA ALA A 10 45.36 31.40 36.74
C ALA A 10 45.13 30.10 35.98
N ALA A 11 43.87 29.71 35.80
CA ALA A 11 43.44 28.86 34.70
C ALA A 11 42.04 29.31 34.30
N GLY A 12 41.96 30.10 33.23
CA GLY A 12 40.71 30.47 32.60
C GLY A 12 40.00 29.22 32.11
N LEU A 13 38.80 28.99 32.62
CA LEU A 13 37.89 28.00 32.07
C LEU A 13 37.38 28.52 30.73
N ALA A 14 38.02 28.05 29.66
CA ALA A 14 37.49 28.13 28.31
C ALA A 14 36.15 27.38 28.28
N VAL A 15 35.06 28.12 28.18
CA VAL A 15 33.73 27.57 27.89
C VAL A 15 33.77 27.11 26.43
N ALA A 16 33.92 25.81 26.23
CA ALA A 16 33.71 25.19 24.92
C ALA A 16 32.24 25.38 24.55
N ALA A 17 31.98 26.32 23.65
CA ALA A 17 30.70 26.46 22.98
C ALA A 17 30.46 25.19 22.15
N LEU A 18 29.64 24.28 22.66
CA LEU A 18 29.06 23.22 21.86
C LEU A 18 28.17 23.88 20.80
N ALA A 19 28.71 24.01 19.59
CA ALA A 19 27.91 24.26 18.41
C ALA A 19 27.01 23.05 18.20
N ALA A 20 25.79 23.12 18.75
CA ALA A 20 24.70 22.27 18.33
C ALA A 20 24.40 22.62 16.87
N ALA A 21 25.03 21.89 15.95
CA ALA A 21 24.60 21.82 14.58
C ALA A 21 23.20 21.20 14.60
N ALA A 22 22.19 22.08 14.69
CA ALA A 22 20.85 21.74 14.27
C ALA A 22 20.97 21.36 12.80
N ALA A 23 21.07 20.05 12.54
CA ALA A 23 20.73 19.49 11.26
C ALA A 23 19.26 19.84 11.05
N VAL A 24 19.03 20.99 10.43
CA VAL A 24 17.78 21.29 9.74
C VAL A 24 17.72 20.22 8.67
N GLY A 25 17.14 19.07 9.02
CA GLY A 25 16.71 18.09 8.06
C GLY A 25 15.81 18.86 7.12
N THR A 26 16.33 19.13 5.93
CA THR A 26 15.55 19.58 4.79
C THR A 26 14.52 18.47 4.59
N VAL A 27 13.35 18.66 5.18
CA VAL A 27 12.14 17.96 4.78
C VAL A 27 12.05 18.32 3.31
N ALA A 28 12.38 17.34 2.44
CA ALA A 28 12.10 17.49 1.03
C ALA A 28 10.63 17.93 0.95
N PRO A 29 10.30 19.00 0.21
CA PRO A 29 8.90 19.37 0.04
C PRO A 29 8.20 18.09 -0.40
N ALA A 30 7.19 17.68 0.38
CA ALA A 30 6.29 16.62 -0.03
C ALA A 30 5.93 16.94 -1.48
N GLY A 31 6.35 16.07 -2.41
CA GLY A 31 6.12 16.30 -3.83
C GLY A 31 4.66 16.69 -3.99
N ALA A 32 4.40 17.77 -4.76
CA ALA A 32 3.04 18.24 -5.00
C ALA A 32 2.14 17.02 -5.21
N ALA A 33 1.09 16.91 -4.38
CA ALA A 33 0.16 15.81 -4.51
C ALA A 33 -0.28 15.75 -5.98
N ALA A 34 -0.09 14.60 -6.62
CA ALA A 34 -0.56 14.40 -7.98
C ALA A 34 -2.05 14.76 -8.03
N ASP A 35 -2.51 15.34 -9.14
CA ASP A 35 -3.92 15.71 -9.29
C ASP A 35 -4.80 14.52 -8.91
N ASN A 36 -5.64 14.73 -7.90
CA ASN A 36 -6.56 13.71 -7.43
C ASN A 36 -7.57 13.38 -8.54
N LEU A 37 -8.01 12.13 -8.58
CA LEU A 37 -9.01 11.68 -9.56
C LEU A 37 -10.35 12.42 -9.36
N PRO A 38 -11.18 12.55 -10.42
CA PRO A 38 -12.49 13.15 -10.30
C PRO A 38 -13.32 12.52 -9.16
N GLY A 39 -13.95 13.36 -8.35
CA GLY A 39 -14.72 12.95 -7.17
C GLY A 39 -13.93 12.90 -5.87
N VAL A 40 -12.59 12.93 -5.92
CA VAL A 40 -11.74 13.09 -4.74
C VAL A 40 -11.44 14.58 -4.54
N PRO A 41 -11.58 15.12 -3.31
CA PRO A 41 -11.28 16.53 -3.02
C PRO A 41 -9.87 16.93 -3.48
N ALA A 42 -9.72 18.14 -4.02
CA ALA A 42 -8.41 18.64 -4.41
C ALA A 42 -7.52 18.87 -3.18
N PRO A 43 -6.18 18.73 -3.30
CA PRO A 43 -5.27 19.13 -2.23
C PRO A 43 -5.53 20.57 -1.77
N GLY A 44 -5.57 20.80 -0.45
CA GLY A 44 -5.92 22.10 0.14
C GLY A 44 -7.42 22.38 0.26
N SER A 45 -8.29 21.42 -0.10
CA SER A 45 -9.71 21.46 0.27
C SER A 45 -9.90 21.50 1.79
N SER A 46 -11.04 22.00 2.24
CA SER A 46 -11.34 22.09 3.68
C SER A 46 -11.49 20.72 4.34
N ASP A 47 -11.23 20.64 5.64
CA ASP A 47 -11.43 19.41 6.43
C ASP A 47 -12.87 18.89 6.32
N ALA A 48 -13.86 19.78 6.29
CA ALA A 48 -15.27 19.40 6.11
C ALA A 48 -15.51 18.69 4.77
N THR A 49 -14.90 19.19 3.69
CA THR A 49 -14.98 18.55 2.36
C THR A 49 -14.37 17.16 2.36
N TRP A 50 -13.24 16.98 3.05
CA TRP A 50 -12.60 15.67 3.19
C TRP A 50 -13.44 14.69 4.01
N GLN A 51 -14.07 15.16 5.08
CA GLN A 51 -14.94 14.34 5.93
C GLN A 51 -16.23 13.93 5.19
N GLU A 52 -16.85 14.85 4.44
CA GLU A 52 -18.00 14.55 3.58
C GLU A 52 -17.63 13.50 2.53
N TRP A 53 -16.48 13.66 1.86
CA TRP A 53 -15.98 12.68 0.91
C TRP A 53 -15.73 11.31 1.55
N ALA A 54 -15.10 11.25 2.72
CA ALA A 54 -14.83 9.98 3.40
C ALA A 54 -16.13 9.26 3.81
N GLN A 55 -17.16 10.00 4.23
CA GLN A 55 -18.48 9.45 4.52
C GLN A 55 -19.17 8.92 3.27
N GLN A 56 -19.06 9.64 2.15
CA GLN A 56 -19.60 9.18 0.87
C GLN A 56 -18.86 7.91 0.40
N GLU A 57 -17.54 7.89 0.47
CA GLU A 57 -16.71 6.74 0.12
C GLU A 57 -17.06 5.50 0.94
N ARG A 58 -17.34 5.68 2.24
CA ARG A 58 -17.88 4.62 3.09
C ARG A 58 -19.23 4.12 2.59
N ALA A 59 -20.17 5.01 2.34
CA ALA A 59 -21.51 4.66 1.88
C ALA A 59 -21.46 3.92 0.54
N GLU A 60 -20.57 4.31 -0.36
CA GLU A 60 -20.31 3.61 -1.63
C GLU A 60 -19.73 2.21 -1.38
N ALA A 61 -18.77 2.06 -0.47
CA ALA A 61 -18.24 0.75 -0.09
C ALA A 61 -19.31 -0.15 0.54
N GLU A 62 -20.19 0.39 1.39
CA GLU A 62 -21.28 -0.36 2.03
C GLU A 62 -22.41 -0.71 1.04
N ALA A 63 -22.66 0.13 0.04
CA ALA A 63 -23.67 -0.10 -1.00
C ALA A 63 -23.16 -1.01 -2.13
N THR A 64 -21.85 -1.28 -2.21
CA THR A 64 -21.26 -2.12 -3.25
C THR A 64 -21.73 -3.57 -3.09
N ASP A 65 -22.22 -4.17 -4.18
CA ASP A 65 -22.48 -5.62 -4.25
C ASP A 65 -21.15 -6.38 -4.41
N TRP A 66 -20.47 -6.59 -3.29
CA TRP A 66 -19.19 -7.30 -3.24
C TRP A 66 -19.28 -8.74 -3.76
N ALA A 67 -20.46 -9.37 -3.66
CA ALA A 67 -20.66 -10.71 -4.19
C ALA A 67 -20.76 -10.69 -5.72
N ALA A 68 -21.35 -9.65 -6.32
CA ALA A 68 -21.26 -9.43 -7.77
C ALA A 68 -19.82 -9.13 -8.21
N ASP A 69 -19.09 -8.27 -7.50
CA ASP A 69 -17.68 -7.98 -7.81
C ASP A 69 -16.83 -9.26 -7.79
N ALA A 70 -16.91 -10.07 -6.74
CA ALA A 70 -16.20 -11.34 -6.65
C ALA A 70 -16.57 -12.29 -7.81
N ARG A 71 -17.85 -12.37 -8.19
CA ARG A 71 -18.30 -13.20 -9.31
C ARG A 71 -17.72 -12.78 -10.65
N THR A 72 -17.48 -11.48 -10.89
CA THR A 72 -16.81 -11.04 -12.13
C THR A 72 -15.42 -11.64 -12.29
N ARG A 73 -14.75 -11.95 -11.16
CA ARG A 73 -13.44 -12.60 -11.10
C ARG A 73 -13.52 -14.12 -11.02
N GLY A 74 -14.71 -14.69 -11.13
CA GLY A 74 -14.96 -16.12 -10.98
C GLY A 74 -14.86 -16.63 -9.53
N CYS A 75 -14.87 -15.73 -8.54
CA CYS A 75 -14.81 -16.08 -7.12
C CYS A 75 -16.20 -16.06 -6.48
N THR A 76 -16.35 -16.81 -5.40
CA THR A 76 -17.47 -16.70 -4.47
C THR A 76 -17.03 -15.88 -3.27
N LEU A 77 -17.75 -14.80 -2.96
CA LEU A 77 -17.51 -14.04 -1.75
C LEU A 77 -17.95 -14.85 -0.53
N VAL A 78 -17.07 -14.99 0.46
CA VAL A 78 -17.38 -15.59 1.76
C VAL A 78 -17.72 -14.49 2.77
N GLU A 79 -16.90 -13.44 2.81
CA GLU A 79 -17.04 -12.33 3.76
C GLU A 79 -16.47 -11.05 3.14
N ALA A 80 -17.12 -9.91 3.39
CA ALA A 80 -16.58 -8.57 3.10
C ALA A 80 -16.84 -7.67 4.31
N THR A 81 -15.81 -6.96 4.77
CA THR A 81 -15.87 -6.09 5.94
C THR A 81 -15.27 -4.74 5.59
N VAL A 82 -16.06 -3.67 5.75
CA VAL A 82 -15.61 -2.28 5.66
C VAL A 82 -14.99 -1.89 7.00
N VAL A 83 -13.76 -1.38 6.97
CA VAL A 83 -12.95 -1.10 8.16
C VAL A 83 -12.52 0.37 8.15
N ASP A 84 -12.82 1.06 9.24
CA ASP A 84 -12.37 2.42 9.50
C ASP A 84 -10.88 2.41 9.84
N GLU A 85 -10.10 3.25 9.15
CA GLU A 85 -8.67 3.40 9.40
C GLU A 85 -8.19 4.83 9.20
N VAL A 86 -7.23 5.23 10.05
CA VAL A 86 -6.43 6.44 9.85
C VAL A 86 -5.08 6.00 9.31
N ASP A 87 -4.81 6.31 8.04
CA ASP A 87 -3.52 6.06 7.41
C ASP A 87 -2.90 7.42 6.99
N PRO A 88 -2.01 7.98 7.82
CA PRO A 88 -1.40 9.28 7.54
C PRO A 88 -0.61 9.32 6.23
N ALA A 89 -0.04 8.18 5.79
CA ALA A 89 0.73 8.12 4.54
C ALA A 89 -0.21 8.18 3.33
N TYR A 90 -1.32 7.43 3.38
CA TYR A 90 -2.38 7.52 2.37
C TYR A 90 -3.00 8.93 2.32
N ASN A 91 -3.29 9.52 3.48
CA ASN A 91 -3.87 10.86 3.57
C ASN A 91 -2.93 11.93 3.01
N ALA A 92 -1.65 11.90 3.42
CA ALA A 92 -0.64 12.81 2.88
C ALA A 92 -0.48 12.65 1.36
N ALA A 93 -0.55 11.41 0.86
CA ALA A 93 -0.40 11.07 -0.55
C ALA A 93 -1.50 11.64 -1.46
N MET A 94 -2.65 12.05 -0.92
CA MET A 94 -3.74 12.74 -1.63
C MET A 94 -3.96 14.18 -1.16
N GLY A 95 -3.12 14.70 -0.26
CA GLY A 95 -3.24 16.06 0.29
C GLY A 95 -4.38 16.25 1.29
N ALA A 96 -4.81 15.17 1.95
CA ALA A 96 -5.84 15.19 2.99
C ALA A 96 -5.27 15.38 4.40
N PRO A 97 -6.10 15.78 5.38
CA PRO A 97 -5.72 15.82 6.79
C PRO A 97 -5.19 14.47 7.29
N ALA A 98 -4.12 14.49 8.07
CA ALA A 98 -3.44 13.26 8.50
C ALA A 98 -4.32 12.36 9.37
N ASP A 99 -5.30 12.92 10.05
CA ASP A 99 -6.27 12.28 10.93
C ASP A 99 -7.60 11.91 10.25
N LEU A 100 -7.72 12.14 8.93
CA LEU A 100 -8.90 11.73 8.17
C LEU A 100 -9.07 10.20 8.28
N VAL A 101 -10.25 9.79 8.74
CA VAL A 101 -10.67 8.38 8.74
C VAL A 101 -11.10 8.01 7.33
N THR A 102 -10.52 6.95 6.79
CA THR A 102 -10.79 6.40 5.45
C THR A 102 -11.13 4.93 5.57
N HIS A 103 -11.65 4.30 4.50
CA HIS A 103 -12.20 2.96 4.61
C HIS A 103 -11.45 1.95 3.74
N ARG A 104 -10.94 0.90 4.39
CA ARG A 104 -10.46 -0.30 3.72
C ARG A 104 -11.59 -1.32 3.65
N VAL A 105 -11.59 -2.16 2.62
CA VAL A 105 -12.46 -3.33 2.56
C VAL A 105 -11.61 -4.59 2.57
N ASP A 106 -11.81 -5.41 3.60
CA ASP A 106 -11.18 -6.71 3.77
C ASP A 106 -12.15 -7.79 3.31
N MET A 107 -11.71 -8.69 2.43
CA MET A 107 -12.56 -9.75 1.86
C MET A 107 -11.93 -11.12 2.02
N VAL A 108 -12.78 -12.11 2.24
CA VAL A 108 -12.47 -13.54 2.17
C VAL A 108 -13.25 -14.12 1.00
N GLU A 109 -12.56 -14.84 0.14
CA GLU A 109 -13.11 -15.34 -1.12
C GLU A 109 -12.70 -16.78 -1.34
N ASP A 110 -13.60 -17.54 -1.96
CA ASP A 110 -13.29 -18.84 -2.53
C ASP A 110 -13.21 -18.70 -4.06
N CYS A 111 -11.98 -18.76 -4.57
CA CYS A 111 -11.70 -18.64 -5.99
C CYS A 111 -11.22 -20.00 -6.52
N PRO A 112 -11.69 -20.47 -7.68
CA PRO A 112 -11.16 -21.68 -8.28
C PRO A 112 -9.66 -21.54 -8.57
N GLU A 113 -8.93 -22.66 -8.55
CA GLU A 113 -7.53 -22.67 -8.96
C GLU A 113 -7.43 -22.25 -10.41
N THR A 114 -7.08 -20.99 -10.62
CA THR A 114 -6.87 -20.42 -11.94
C THR A 114 -5.38 -20.17 -12.09
N PRO A 115 -4.69 -20.77 -13.09
CA PRO A 115 -3.28 -20.48 -13.32
C PRO A 115 -3.09 -18.97 -13.50
N ALA A 116 -2.09 -18.38 -12.84
CA ALA A 116 -1.85 -16.92 -12.80
C ALA A 116 -1.85 -16.25 -14.19
N GLY A 117 -1.47 -16.98 -15.25
CA GLY A 117 -1.49 -16.49 -16.64
C GLY A 117 -2.87 -16.39 -17.29
N THR A 118 -3.91 -17.00 -16.73
CA THR A 118 -5.26 -17.02 -17.32
C THR A 118 -6.09 -15.82 -16.86
N LEU A 119 -5.96 -15.40 -15.60
CA LEU A 119 -6.62 -14.19 -15.05
C LEU A 119 -6.17 -12.88 -15.72
N ALA A 120 -4.91 -12.81 -16.16
CA ALA A 120 -4.40 -11.68 -16.94
C ALA A 120 -4.97 -11.63 -18.37
N GLY A 121 -5.52 -12.75 -18.88
CA GLY A 121 -6.10 -12.83 -20.22
C GLY A 121 -7.62 -12.72 -20.26
N THR A 122 -8.33 -12.99 -19.16
CA THR A 122 -9.80 -13.05 -19.11
C THR A 122 -10.49 -11.76 -18.64
N LEU A 123 -9.76 -10.74 -18.15
CA LEU A 123 -10.39 -9.55 -17.54
C LEU A 123 -10.15 -8.20 -18.24
N ASP A 124 -9.27 -8.05 -19.22
CA ASP A 124 -9.40 -7.03 -20.28
C ASP A 124 -8.33 -7.22 -21.36
N GLY A 125 -8.74 -7.14 -22.63
CA GLY A 125 -7.93 -7.04 -23.85
C GLY A 125 -6.48 -7.54 -23.80
N GLY A 126 -6.28 -8.85 -23.94
CA GLY A 126 -4.95 -9.46 -24.02
C GLY A 126 -4.09 -8.93 -25.17
N LEU A 127 -2.90 -8.40 -24.85
CA LEU A 127 -1.81 -8.29 -25.80
C LEU A 127 -1.00 -9.59 -25.79
N THR A 128 -1.04 -10.30 -26.92
CA THR A 128 -0.26 -11.51 -27.16
C THR A 128 1.25 -11.23 -27.08
N ARG A 129 1.98 -12.24 -26.60
CA ARG A 129 3.41 -12.25 -26.21
C ARG A 129 4.43 -11.80 -27.29
N SER A 130 4.03 -11.40 -28.48
CA SER A 130 4.92 -11.26 -29.65
C SER A 130 5.20 -9.84 -30.17
N ASP A 131 4.66 -8.77 -29.59
CA ASP A 131 4.94 -7.38 -30.05
C ASP A 131 5.82 -6.55 -29.09
N ARG A 132 6.64 -7.20 -28.27
CA ARG A 132 7.52 -6.48 -27.32
C ARG A 132 8.86 -6.11 -27.97
N VAL A 133 8.91 -4.94 -28.59
CA VAL A 133 9.96 -3.98 -28.21
C VAL A 133 9.49 -3.36 -26.88
N ALA A 134 9.61 -4.13 -25.79
CA ALA A 134 9.25 -3.62 -24.47
C ALA A 134 10.34 -2.65 -24.01
N THR A 135 10.08 -1.36 -24.18
CA THR A 135 10.69 -0.33 -23.34
C THR A 135 10.10 -0.46 -21.93
N THR A 136 10.65 -1.43 -21.19
CA THR A 136 10.87 -1.44 -19.74
C THR A 136 9.72 -1.23 -18.73
N ALA A 137 8.55 -0.66 -19.06
CA ALA A 137 7.52 -0.32 -18.05
C ALA A 137 6.63 -1.50 -17.60
N ILE A 138 6.16 -1.47 -16.34
CA ILE A 138 5.14 -2.39 -15.79
C ILE A 138 3.87 -2.47 -16.67
N GLY A 139 3.19 -3.62 -16.67
CA GLY A 139 1.96 -3.85 -17.44
C GLY A 139 0.76 -3.03 -16.95
N SER A 140 -0.28 -2.86 -17.76
CA SER A 140 -1.56 -2.26 -17.36
C SER A 140 -2.62 -3.32 -17.05
N GLY A 141 -3.66 -2.94 -16.30
CA GLY A 141 -4.80 -3.81 -15.98
C GLY A 141 -4.46 -4.87 -14.93
N THR A 142 -5.28 -5.92 -14.84
CA THR A 142 -5.07 -7.01 -13.87
C THR A 142 -3.76 -7.74 -14.11
N GLN A 143 -2.89 -7.79 -13.09
CA GLN A 143 -1.64 -8.53 -13.15
C GLN A 143 -1.54 -9.50 -11.97
N CYS A 144 -1.17 -10.73 -12.28
CA CYS A 144 -1.00 -11.81 -11.30
C CYS A 144 0.37 -12.46 -11.44
N ALA A 145 0.92 -12.94 -10.33
CA ALA A 145 2.20 -13.64 -10.28
C ALA A 145 2.18 -14.77 -9.25
N THR A 146 2.97 -15.81 -9.49
CA THR A 146 3.24 -16.86 -8.51
C THR A 146 4.17 -16.35 -7.42
N THR A 147 3.92 -16.75 -6.18
CA THR A 147 4.75 -16.36 -5.02
C THR A 147 5.94 -17.32 -4.81
N HIS A 148 6.87 -16.99 -3.93
CA HIS A 148 7.98 -17.88 -3.55
C HIS A 148 7.49 -19.17 -2.87
N GLY A 149 6.31 -19.11 -2.25
CA GLY A 149 5.55 -20.29 -1.83
C GLY A 149 4.38 -20.60 -2.75
N PRO A 150 3.64 -21.69 -2.45
CA PRO A 150 2.47 -22.08 -3.23
C PRO A 150 1.36 -21.05 -3.06
N GLY A 151 1.17 -20.23 -4.08
CA GLY A 151 0.15 -19.20 -4.10
C GLY A 151 0.26 -18.26 -5.28
N THR A 152 -0.80 -17.52 -5.51
CA THR A 152 -0.91 -16.52 -6.59
C THR A 152 -1.34 -15.20 -5.99
N ILE A 153 -0.53 -14.16 -6.22
CA ILE A 153 -0.85 -12.79 -5.83
C ILE A 153 -1.29 -12.01 -7.06
N CYS A 154 -2.31 -11.17 -6.91
CA CYS A 154 -2.79 -10.29 -7.96
C CYS A 154 -2.94 -8.86 -7.46
N VAL A 155 -2.80 -7.92 -8.39
CA VAL A 155 -3.16 -6.51 -8.21
C VAL A 155 -4.04 -6.08 -9.38
N TYR A 156 -5.14 -5.39 -9.08
CA TYR A 156 -6.12 -4.97 -10.07
C TYR A 156 -6.95 -3.80 -9.56
N SER A 157 -7.73 -3.20 -10.45
CA SER A 157 -8.74 -2.19 -10.10
C SER A 157 -10.13 -2.66 -10.50
N SER A 158 -11.11 -2.33 -9.67
CA SER A 158 -12.54 -2.57 -9.92
C SER A 158 -13.33 -1.53 -9.15
N SER A 159 -14.47 -1.09 -9.68
CA SER A 159 -15.40 -0.20 -8.96
C SER A 159 -14.74 1.02 -8.28
N GLY A 160 -13.75 1.65 -8.94
CA GLY A 160 -13.02 2.81 -8.41
C GLY A 160 -12.01 2.51 -7.29
N ARG A 161 -11.74 1.24 -6.99
CA ARG A 161 -10.82 0.80 -5.92
C ARG A 161 -9.64 0.03 -6.48
N ILE A 162 -8.52 0.05 -5.76
CA ILE A 162 -7.37 -0.82 -6.03
C ILE A 162 -7.41 -1.99 -5.06
N TYR A 163 -7.18 -3.18 -5.60
CA TYR A 163 -7.21 -4.45 -4.88
C TYR A 163 -5.83 -5.10 -4.90
N GLY A 164 -5.48 -5.70 -3.77
CA GLY A 164 -4.43 -6.70 -3.67
C GLY A 164 -5.07 -7.98 -3.17
N SER A 165 -4.94 -9.06 -3.92
CA SER A 165 -5.47 -10.37 -3.54
C SER A 165 -4.38 -11.42 -3.52
N TRP A 166 -4.48 -12.38 -2.59
CA TRP A 166 -3.58 -13.51 -2.57
C TRP A 166 -4.32 -14.79 -2.20
N ARG A 167 -4.13 -15.81 -3.05
CA ARG A 167 -4.59 -17.18 -2.86
C ARG A 167 -3.44 -18.05 -2.38
N TYR A 168 -3.62 -18.75 -1.28
CA TYR A 168 -2.69 -19.79 -0.82
C TYR A 168 -3.09 -21.15 -1.40
N SER A 169 -2.17 -21.82 -2.10
CA SER A 169 -2.38 -23.15 -2.70
C SER A 169 -1.50 -24.24 -2.07
N GLY A 170 -0.88 -23.96 -0.92
CA GLY A 170 -0.07 -24.93 -0.21
C GLY A 170 -0.87 -25.79 0.75
N ASP A 171 -0.21 -26.79 1.31
CA ASP A 171 -0.74 -27.54 2.44
C ASP A 171 -0.67 -26.71 3.74
N GLY A 172 -1.57 -27.02 4.67
CA GLY A 172 -1.61 -26.39 5.99
C GLY A 172 -2.04 -24.93 5.96
N SER A 173 -1.35 -24.10 6.76
CA SER A 173 -1.69 -22.69 6.92
C SER A 173 -0.46 -21.80 7.03
N VAL A 174 -0.60 -20.54 6.61
CA VAL A 174 0.45 -19.52 6.71
C VAL A 174 -0.13 -18.20 7.18
N SER A 175 0.58 -17.50 8.06
CA SER A 175 0.19 -16.19 8.55
C SER A 175 1.01 -15.09 7.89
N GLY A 176 0.44 -13.89 7.77
CA GLY A 176 1.07 -12.75 7.15
C GLY A 176 0.09 -11.59 6.96
N PHE A 177 0.44 -10.64 6.11
CA PHE A 177 -0.48 -9.57 5.70
C PHE A 177 -0.24 -9.18 4.25
N LEU A 178 -1.26 -8.60 3.62
CA LEU A 178 -1.13 -7.98 2.30
C LEU A 178 -0.76 -6.51 2.46
N ARG A 179 0.08 -6.02 1.57
CA ARG A 179 0.39 -4.59 1.46
C ARG A 179 0.43 -4.18 0.01
N ILE A 180 -0.17 -3.05 -0.29
CA ILE A 180 -0.12 -2.43 -1.60
C ILE A 180 0.73 -1.17 -1.48
N TYR A 181 1.68 -1.04 -2.40
CA TYR A 181 2.50 0.15 -2.56
C TYR A 181 2.07 0.90 -3.81
N ARG A 182 2.25 2.21 -3.78
CA ARG A 182 2.18 3.07 -4.95
C ARG A 182 3.58 3.22 -5.55
N ILE A 183 3.70 3.02 -6.85
CA ILE A 183 4.94 3.13 -7.61
C ILE A 183 4.75 4.03 -8.83
N PRO A 184 5.79 4.71 -9.32
CA PRO A 184 5.71 5.48 -10.56
C PRO A 184 5.21 4.60 -11.71
N THR A 185 4.41 5.18 -12.61
CA THR A 185 3.91 4.49 -13.80
C THR A 185 5.03 4.14 -14.78
N SER A 186 6.17 4.83 -14.70
CA SER A 186 7.40 4.56 -15.43
C SER A 186 8.30 3.52 -14.76
N SER A 187 7.83 2.83 -13.73
CA SER A 187 8.63 1.80 -13.06
C SER A 187 8.84 0.60 -13.96
N ASP A 188 10.03 0.01 -13.86
CA ASP A 188 10.43 -1.13 -14.66
C ASP A 188 10.38 -2.48 -13.91
N ASP A 189 10.08 -2.45 -12.61
CA ASP A 189 9.92 -3.63 -11.76
C ASP A 189 8.81 -3.41 -10.71
N CYS A 190 8.35 -4.50 -10.12
CA CYS A 190 7.42 -4.52 -8.98
C CYS A 190 8.14 -4.19 -7.66
N TYR A 191 8.84 -3.06 -7.58
CA TYR A 191 9.52 -2.67 -6.36
C TYR A 191 8.54 -2.12 -5.31
N ARG A 192 9.04 -1.93 -4.08
CA ARG A 192 8.30 -1.38 -2.94
C ARG A 192 8.42 0.16 -2.98
N GLY A 193 7.39 0.84 -3.45
CA GLY A 193 7.30 2.30 -3.40
C GLY A 193 6.75 2.80 -2.06
N ASP A 194 5.92 3.83 -2.12
CA ASP A 194 5.25 4.36 -0.93
C ASP A 194 4.16 3.41 -0.48
N THR A 195 4.04 3.19 0.83
CA THR A 195 2.95 2.35 1.36
C THR A 195 1.62 3.06 1.12
N TRP A 196 0.71 2.38 0.43
CA TRP A 196 -0.60 2.92 0.09
C TRP A 196 -1.72 2.26 0.89
N LEU A 197 -1.59 0.95 1.18
CA LEU A 197 -2.53 0.21 2.01
C LEU A 197 -1.84 -0.95 2.70
N THR A 198 -2.10 -1.15 3.99
CA THR A 198 -1.70 -2.36 4.71
C THR A 198 -2.94 -3.09 5.23
N GLY A 199 -3.11 -4.34 4.85
CA GLY A 199 -4.16 -5.21 5.36
C GLY A 199 -3.85 -5.78 6.76
N PRO A 200 -4.83 -6.45 7.37
CA PRO A 200 -4.63 -7.06 8.68
C PRO A 200 -3.66 -8.24 8.62
N SER A 201 -2.99 -8.49 9.74
CA SER A 201 -2.21 -9.72 9.92
C SER A 201 -3.16 -10.88 10.19
N VAL A 202 -3.25 -11.83 9.27
CA VAL A 202 -4.20 -12.94 9.31
C VAL A 202 -3.54 -14.26 8.89
N THR A 203 -4.29 -15.35 9.02
CA THR A 203 -3.88 -16.69 8.57
C THR A 203 -4.67 -17.09 7.33
N TRP A 204 -3.96 -17.63 6.34
CA TRP A 204 -4.50 -18.30 5.17
C TRP A 204 -4.39 -19.80 5.36
N SER A 205 -5.51 -20.50 5.23
CA SER A 205 -5.55 -21.95 5.07
C SER A 205 -5.43 -22.32 3.60
N SER A 206 -5.11 -23.58 3.30
CA SER A 206 -5.09 -24.11 1.93
C SER A 206 -6.37 -23.76 1.17
N GLY A 207 -6.21 -23.24 -0.05
CA GLY A 207 -7.32 -22.83 -0.92
C GLY A 207 -8.00 -21.52 -0.53
N MET A 208 -7.55 -20.83 0.53
CA MET A 208 -8.14 -19.55 0.93
C MET A 208 -7.61 -18.41 0.05
N THR A 209 -8.53 -17.56 -0.41
CA THR A 209 -8.19 -16.27 -1.02
C THR A 209 -8.60 -15.15 -0.08
N ARG A 210 -7.72 -14.17 0.11
CA ARG A 210 -8.08 -12.92 0.78
C ARG A 210 -7.69 -11.75 -0.09
N SER A 211 -8.53 -10.72 -0.03
CA SER A 211 -8.34 -9.49 -0.78
C SER A 211 -8.46 -8.30 0.16
N ILE A 212 -7.66 -7.28 -0.09
CA ILE A 212 -7.81 -5.97 0.55
C ILE A 212 -8.00 -4.93 -0.54
N SER A 213 -8.85 -3.94 -0.30
CA SER A 213 -9.06 -2.84 -1.24
C SER A 213 -9.23 -1.49 -0.57
N LYS A 214 -8.83 -0.44 -1.28
CA LYS A 214 -9.05 0.95 -0.87
C LYS A 214 -9.38 1.82 -2.09
N THR A 215 -10.07 2.93 -1.86
CA THR A 215 -10.46 3.84 -2.95
C THR A 215 -9.25 4.39 -3.66
N ARG A 216 -9.28 4.34 -4.99
CA ARG A 216 -8.21 4.88 -5.82
C ARG A 216 -8.32 6.39 -5.87
N THR A 217 -7.26 7.09 -5.45
CA THR A 217 -7.27 8.56 -5.38
C THR A 217 -6.42 9.24 -6.44
N THR A 218 -5.44 8.53 -7.03
CA THR A 218 -4.58 9.07 -8.08
C THR A 218 -4.34 8.03 -9.19
N TYR A 219 -3.92 8.49 -10.37
CA TYR A 219 -3.43 7.60 -11.42
C TYR A 219 -1.98 7.20 -11.13
N SER A 220 -1.70 5.90 -10.94
CA SER A 220 -0.36 5.44 -10.58
C SER A 220 -0.08 3.99 -10.97
N GLY A 221 1.17 3.56 -10.78
CA GLY A 221 1.46 2.14 -10.68
C GLY A 221 1.21 1.65 -9.25
N TYR A 222 0.83 0.39 -9.12
CA TYR A 222 0.63 -0.26 -7.84
C TYR A 222 1.37 -1.58 -7.81
N SER A 223 1.97 -1.92 -6.65
CA SER A 223 2.54 -3.23 -6.39
C SER A 223 1.91 -3.84 -5.13
N ALA A 224 1.25 -4.99 -5.29
CA ALA A 224 0.73 -5.77 -4.17
C ALA A 224 1.77 -6.80 -3.73
N HIS A 225 1.96 -6.95 -2.43
CA HIS A 225 2.92 -7.86 -1.81
C HIS A 225 2.25 -8.67 -0.70
N ILE A 226 2.64 -9.95 -0.59
CA ILE A 226 2.31 -10.80 0.56
C ILE A 226 3.51 -10.88 1.50
N TRP A 227 3.34 -10.38 2.72
CA TRP A 227 4.36 -10.40 3.77
C TRP A 227 4.12 -11.58 4.70
N LYS A 228 4.84 -12.68 4.49
CA LYS A 228 4.72 -13.89 5.31
C LYS A 228 5.38 -13.69 6.68
N LYS A 229 4.68 -14.08 7.74
CA LYS A 229 5.21 -14.12 9.10
C LYS A 229 6.36 -15.14 9.19
N VAL A 230 7.45 -14.71 9.79
CA VAL A 230 8.60 -15.56 10.17
C VAL A 230 8.86 -15.42 11.67
N THR A 231 9.83 -16.16 12.21
CA THR A 231 10.16 -16.16 13.65
C THR A 231 10.30 -14.74 14.21
N ILE A 232 10.96 -13.85 13.48
CA ILE A 232 11.11 -12.44 13.83
C ILE A 232 10.73 -11.58 12.62
N GLY A 233 9.63 -10.84 12.73
CA GLY A 233 9.16 -9.96 11.65
C GLY A 233 8.41 -10.70 10.53
N HIS A 234 8.58 -10.20 9.31
CA HIS A 234 7.94 -10.71 8.09
C HIS A 234 8.93 -10.67 6.92
N THR A 235 8.77 -11.60 5.98
CA THR A 235 9.49 -11.60 4.71
C THR A 235 8.53 -11.32 3.56
N ASP A 236 8.98 -10.57 2.57
CA ASP A 236 8.28 -10.47 1.30
C ASP A 236 8.27 -11.86 0.65
N TRP A 237 7.09 -12.40 0.41
CA TRP A 237 6.91 -13.77 -0.07
C TRP A 237 6.44 -13.83 -1.51
N GLY A 238 6.09 -12.69 -2.10
CA GLY A 238 5.69 -12.60 -3.50
C GLY A 238 4.96 -11.30 -3.79
N ARG A 239 4.98 -10.91 -5.07
CA ARG A 239 4.52 -9.61 -5.53
C ARG A 239 3.93 -9.63 -6.94
N ALA A 240 2.98 -8.75 -7.20
CA ALA A 240 2.47 -8.42 -8.53
C ALA A 240 2.36 -6.90 -8.66
N CYS A 241 2.56 -6.36 -9.86
CA CYS A 241 2.46 -4.92 -10.09
C CYS A 241 1.78 -4.60 -11.42
N ALA A 242 1.06 -3.47 -11.44
CA ALA A 242 0.34 -2.99 -12.60
C ALA A 242 0.19 -1.47 -12.57
N LYS A 243 0.07 -0.85 -13.75
CA LYS A 243 -0.55 0.47 -13.92
C LYS A 243 -2.06 0.30 -13.85
N LEU A 244 -2.69 0.96 -12.90
CA LEU A 244 -4.13 0.87 -12.63
C LEU A 244 -4.72 2.24 -12.56
#